data_AF-A0A941ZQT2-F1
#
_entry.id   AF-A0A941ZQT2-F1
#
_cell.length_a   1.000
_cell.length_b   1.000
_cell.length_c   1.000
_cell.angle_alpha   90.00
_cell.angle_beta   90.00
_cell.angle_gamma   90.00
#
_symmetry.space_group_name_H-M   'P 1'
#
loop_
_entity.id
_entity.type
_entity.pdbx_description
1 polymer ?
#
loop_
_entity_poly.entity_id
_entity_poly.type
_entity_poly.pdbx_seq_one_letter_code
_entity_poly.pdbx_strand_id
1 'polypeptide(L)'
;AVKRAGNKLLFEDFRIADGLLANREFFFDHFTATDAYFFWCFRRAITFKLDLSSFPHCMAFVERLQQRPSLQQVLAHEKAVEAEFARTAQPRS
;
A
#
# COMPACT_ATOMS: atom_id res chain seq x y z
N ALA A 1 -0.29 13.03 20.50
CA ALA A 1 0.87 12.19 20.82
C ALA A 1 0.89 10.86 20.05
N VAL A 2 -0.20 10.07 20.09
CA VAL A 2 -0.29 8.73 19.46
C VAL A 2 -0.01 8.72 17.96
N LYS A 3 -0.64 9.60 17.17
CA LYS A 3 -0.42 9.69 15.70
C LYS A 3 1.05 9.90 15.32
N ARG A 4 1.76 10.78 16.03
CA ARG A 4 3.18 11.06 15.78
C ARG A 4 4.05 9.84 16.09
N ALA A 5 3.79 9.16 17.21
CA ALA A 5 4.50 7.94 17.55
C ALA A 5 4.25 6.82 16.54
N GLY A 6 2.99 6.66 16.10
CA GLY A 6 2.62 5.70 15.06
C GLY A 6 3.32 5.97 13.72
N ASN A 7 3.33 7.23 13.25
CA ASN A 7 4.02 7.59 12.02
C ASN A 7 5.53 7.35 12.11
N LYS A 8 6.15 7.58 13.27
CA LYS A 8 7.58 7.32 13.46
C LYS A 8 7.91 5.84 13.24
N LEU A 9 7.17 4.95 13.90
CA LEU A 9 7.37 3.50 13.78
C LEU A 9 7.13 3.03 12.34
N LEU A 10 6.05 3.50 11.71
CA LEU A 10 5.76 3.20 10.31
C LEU A 10 6.91 3.61 9.37
N PHE A 11 7.50 4.78 9.59
CA PHE A 11 8.61 5.28 8.77
C PHE A 11 9.92 4.51 9.03
N GLU A 12 10.08 3.94 10.23
CA GLU A 12 11.18 3.02 10.53
C GLU A 12 11.04 1.71 9.75
N ASP A 13 9.84 1.14 9.73
CA ASP A 13 9.54 -0.07 8.96
C ASP A 13 9.69 0.16 7.44
N PHE A 14 9.23 1.30 6.93
CA PHE A 14 9.38 1.66 5.51
C PHE A 14 10.83 1.84 5.10
N ARG A 15 11.70 2.33 5.99
CA ARG A 15 13.14 2.42 5.69
C ARG A 15 13.77 1.05 5.54
N ILE A 16 13.38 0.09 6.37
CA ILE A 16 13.84 -1.30 6.26
C ILE A 16 13.34 -1.89 4.94
N ALA A 17 12.06 -1.75 4.64
CA ALA A 17 11.47 -2.26 3.41
C ALA A 17 12.12 -1.64 2.16
N ASP A 18 12.37 -0.33 2.16
CA ASP A 18 13.03 0.37 1.04
C ASP A 18 14.44 -0.16 0.79
N GLY A 19 15.20 -0.41 1.85
CA GLY A 19 16.53 -1.02 1.75
C GLY A 19 16.48 -2.47 1.26
N LEU A 20 15.49 -3.26 1.66
CA LEU A 20 15.30 -4.63 1.18
C LEU A 20 14.90 -4.68 -0.30
N LEU A 21 14.17 -3.68 -0.78
CA LEU A 21 13.73 -3.56 -2.17
C LEU A 21 14.77 -2.89 -3.08
N ALA A 22 15.87 -2.37 -2.53
CA ALA A 22 16.95 -1.80 -3.32
C ALA A 22 17.49 -2.84 -4.32
N ASN A 23 17.40 -2.52 -5.61
CA ASN A 23 17.79 -3.40 -6.72
C ASN A 23 17.05 -4.75 -6.78
N ARG A 24 15.84 -4.84 -6.21
CA ARG A 24 15.02 -6.07 -6.25
C ARG A 24 13.65 -5.83 -6.86
N GLU A 25 13.13 -6.87 -7.50
CA GLU A 25 11.76 -6.88 -8.03
C GLU A 25 10.72 -7.12 -6.92
N PHE A 26 11.01 -8.08 -6.05
CA PHE A 26 10.20 -8.52 -4.91
C PHE A 26 11.06 -8.64 -3.65
N PHE A 27 10.45 -8.85 -2.48
CA PHE A 27 11.21 -9.10 -1.24
C PHE A 27 12.03 -10.40 -1.31
N PHE A 28 11.55 -11.38 -2.05
CA PHE A 28 12.20 -12.67 -2.31
C PHE A 28 12.44 -12.87 -3.81
N ASP A 29 12.92 -14.05 -4.21
CA ASP A 29 13.27 -14.33 -5.62
C ASP A 29 12.05 -14.41 -6.56
N HIS A 30 10.84 -14.47 -6.00
CA HIS A 30 9.57 -14.46 -6.73
C HIS A 30 8.50 -13.75 -5.91
N PHE A 31 7.37 -13.43 -6.54
CA PHE A 31 6.23 -12.81 -5.86
C PHE A 31 5.64 -13.74 -4.80
N THR A 32 5.49 -13.22 -3.59
CA THR A 32 4.95 -13.93 -2.42
C THR A 32 3.83 -13.15 -1.74
N ALA A 33 3.24 -13.76 -0.70
CA ALA A 33 2.27 -13.08 0.15
C ALA A 33 2.84 -11.84 0.84
N THR A 34 4.15 -11.79 1.12
CA THR A 34 4.82 -10.62 1.70
C THR A 34 4.69 -9.40 0.79
N ASP A 35 4.88 -9.58 -0.52
CA ASP A 35 4.78 -8.52 -1.50
C ASP A 35 3.34 -7.98 -1.58
N ALA A 36 2.35 -8.88 -1.61
CA ALA A 36 0.93 -8.52 -1.63
C ALA A 36 0.50 -7.75 -0.37
N TYR A 37 0.96 -8.21 0.79
CA TYR A 37 0.64 -7.57 2.07
C TYR A 37 1.32 -6.21 2.20
N PHE A 38 2.60 -6.12 1.86
CA PHE A 38 3.33 -4.85 1.88
C PHE A 38 2.73 -3.82 0.92
N PHE A 39 2.34 -4.26 -0.29
CA PHE A 39 1.61 -3.42 -1.25
C PHE A 39 0.37 -2.77 -0.62
N TRP A 40 -0.45 -3.56 0.08
CA TRP A 40 -1.63 -3.05 0.77
C TRP A 40 -1.25 -2.05 1.86
N CYS A 41 -0.28 -2.37 2.72
CA CYS A 41 0.20 -1.49 3.79
C CYS A 41 0.73 -0.14 3.27
N PHE A 42 1.62 -0.17 2.26
CA PHE A 42 2.23 1.04 1.73
C PHE A 42 1.20 1.94 1.02
N ARG A 43 0.25 1.35 0.28
CA ARG A 43 -0.83 2.11 -0.36
C ARG A 43 -1.73 2.84 0.65
N ARG A 44 -1.94 2.29 1.85
CA ARG A 44 -2.69 2.99 2.92
C ARG A 44 -1.96 4.24 3.40
N ALA A 45 -0.63 4.23 3.47
CA ALA A 45 0.16 5.42 3.80
C ALA A 45 -0.03 6.54 2.76
N ILE A 46 -0.17 6.19 1.47
CA ILE A 46 -0.53 7.12 0.38
C ILE A 46 -1.92 7.70 0.63
N THR A 47 -2.91 6.86 0.98
CA THR A 47 -4.27 7.33 1.31
C THR A 47 -4.30 8.30 2.50
N PHE A 48 -3.42 8.10 3.49
CA PHE A 48 -3.26 9.01 4.63
C PHE A 48 -2.45 10.28 4.31
N LYS A 49 -2.02 10.46 3.06
CA LYS A 49 -1.25 11.62 2.58
C LYS A 49 0.05 11.83 3.37
N LEU A 50 0.72 10.74 3.75
CA LEU A 50 2.05 10.81 4.35
C LEU A 50 3.08 11.16 3.26
N ASP A 51 4.12 11.88 3.62
CA ASP A 51 5.25 12.12 2.72
C ASP A 51 6.12 10.86 2.66
N LEU A 52 6.11 10.22 1.48
CA LEU A 52 6.84 8.97 1.22
C LEU A 52 8.04 9.18 0.27
N SER A 53 8.39 10.43 -0.04
CA SER A 53 9.48 10.78 -0.96
C SER A 53 10.83 10.19 -0.56
N SER A 54 11.03 9.89 0.73
CA SER A 54 12.22 9.24 1.27
C SER A 54 12.31 7.73 1.01
N PHE A 55 11.30 7.13 0.36
CA PHE A 55 11.22 5.67 0.11
C PHE A 55 11.05 5.34 -1.39
N PRO A 56 12.01 5.72 -2.25
CA PRO A 56 11.88 5.61 -3.69
C PRO A 56 11.73 4.17 -4.20
N HIS A 57 12.39 3.19 -3.56
CA HIS A 57 12.27 1.79 -3.96
C HIS A 57 10.91 1.22 -3.61
N CYS A 58 10.35 1.59 -2.45
CA CYS A 58 8.97 1.24 -2.09
C CYS A 58 7.95 1.84 -3.08
N MET A 59 8.13 3.10 -3.48
CA MET A 59 7.25 3.73 -4.46
C MET A 59 7.29 3.00 -5.81
N ALA A 60 8.51 2.75 -6.34
CA ALA A 60 8.69 2.03 -7.59
C ALA A 60 8.13 0.59 -7.52
N PHE A 61 8.31 -0.08 -6.38
CA PHE A 61 7.72 -1.39 -6.10
C PHE A 61 6.20 -1.34 -6.20
N VAL A 62 5.54 -0.39 -5.53
CA VAL A 62 4.08 -0.26 -5.57
C VAL A 62 3.60 0.02 -6.99
N GLU A 63 4.22 0.95 -7.72
CA GLU A 63 3.87 1.25 -9.11
C GLU A 63 3.94 0.01 -10.00
N ARG A 64 5.00 -0.79 -9.88
CA ARG A 64 5.16 -2.06 -10.60
C ARG A 64 4.07 -3.07 -10.21
N LEU A 65 3.82 -3.24 -8.91
CA LEU A 65 2.84 -4.22 -8.44
C LEU A 65 1.41 -3.87 -8.85
N GLN A 66 1.05 -2.58 -8.96
CA GLN A 66 -0.26 -2.16 -9.48
C GLN A 66 -0.55 -2.68 -10.89
N GLN A 67 0.48 -3.01 -11.68
CA GLN A 67 0.31 -3.54 -13.03
C GLN A 67 0.04 -5.06 -13.05
N ARG A 68 0.15 -5.77 -11.92
CA ARG A 68 -0.11 -7.22 -11.87
C ARG A 68 -1.61 -7.50 -12.01
N PRO A 69 -2.03 -8.46 -12.87
CA PRO A 69 -3.45 -8.76 -13.07
C PRO A 69 -4.19 -9.13 -11.77
N SER A 70 -3.56 -9.89 -10.88
CA SER A 70 -4.16 -10.27 -9.59
C SER A 70 -4.42 -9.06 -8.69
N LEU A 71 -3.53 -8.06 -8.68
CA LEU A 71 -3.72 -6.85 -7.90
C LEU A 71 -4.73 -5.91 -8.54
N GLN A 72 -4.76 -5.80 -9.87
CA GLN A 72 -5.81 -5.04 -10.56
C GLN A 72 -7.22 -5.58 -10.27
N GLN A 73 -7.38 -6.91 -10.22
CA GLN A 73 -8.66 -7.54 -9.85
C GLN A 73 -9.07 -7.17 -8.42
N VAL A 74 -8.14 -7.21 -7.46
CA VAL A 74 -8.40 -6.82 -6.07
C VAL A 74 -8.77 -5.34 -5.98
N LEU A 75 -8.02 -4.45 -6.63
CA LEU A 75 -8.29 -3.01 -6.63
C LEU A 75 -9.66 -2.68 -7.25
N ALA A 76 -10.05 -3.38 -8.31
CA ALA A 76 -11.37 -3.23 -8.91
C ALA A 76 -12.48 -3.69 -7.96
N HIS A 77 -12.26 -4.81 -7.25
CA HIS A 77 -13.21 -5.31 -6.25
C HIS A 77 -13.33 -4.34 -5.05
N GLU A 78 -12.21 -3.86 -4.51
CA GLU A 78 -12.19 -2.84 -3.44
C GLU A 78 -13.02 -1.62 -3.83
N LYS A 79 -12.81 -1.09 -5.05
CA LYS A 79 -13.56 0.06 -5.56
C LYS A 79 -15.07 -0.21 -5.66
N ALA A 80 -15.46 -1.40 -6.08
CA ALA A 80 -16.87 -1.79 -6.16
C ALA A 80 -17.52 -1.86 -4.76
N VAL A 81 -16.80 -2.44 -3.80
CA VAL A 81 -17.24 -2.55 -2.39
C VAL A 81 -17.35 -1.17 -1.74
N GLU A 82 -16.38 -0.28 -1.95
CA GLU A 82 -16.43 1.11 -1.47
C GLU A 82 -17.63 1.87 -2.02
N ALA A 83 -17.94 1.70 -3.31
CA ALA A 83 -19.10 2.32 -3.95
C ALA A 83 -20.43 1.80 -3.36
N GLU A 84 -20.51 0.50 -3.05
CA GLU A 84 -21.67 -0.09 -2.38
C GLU A 84 -21.85 0.45 -0.96
N PHE A 85 -20.78 0.51 -0.16
CA PHE A 85 -20.85 1.11 1.17
C PHE A 85 -21.33 2.56 1.11
N ALA A 86 -20.81 3.37 0.19
CA ALA A 86 -21.24 4.75 0.01
C ALA A 86 -22.74 4.86 -0.33
N ARG A 87 -23.25 3.98 -1.20
CA ARG A 87 -24.68 3.92 -1.55
C ARG A 87 -25.56 3.55 -0.35
N THR A 88 -25.12 2.61 0.48
CA THR A 88 -25.90 2.14 1.65
C THR A 88 -25.85 3.10 2.84
N ALA A 89 -24.77 3.89 2.97
CA ALA A 89 -24.62 4.89 4.03
C ALA A 89 -25.41 6.18 3.79
N GLN A 90 -25.96 6.38 2.59
CA GLN A 90 -26.77 7.55 2.27
C GLN A 90 -28.15 7.42 2.96
N PRO A 91 -28.59 8.41 3.77
CA PRO A 91 -29.86 8.32 4.48
C PRO A 91 -30.99 8.16 3.46
N ARG A 92 -31.87 7.17 3.68
CA ARG A 92 -33.10 7.03 2.89
C ARG A 92 -33.97 8.26 3.15
N SER A 93 -34.27 9.01 2.08
CA SER A 93 -35.23 10.11 2.07
C SER A 93 -36.63 9.63 2.43
#